data_AF-A0A4U1C962-F1
#
_entry.id   AF-A0A4U1C962-F1
#
_cell.length_a   1.000
_cell.length_b   1.000
_cell.length_c   1.000
_cell.angle_alpha   90.00
_cell.angle_beta   90.00
_cell.angle_gamma   90.00
#
_symmetry.space_group_name_H-M   'P 1'
#
loop_
_entity.id
_entity.type
_entity.pdbx_description
1 polymer ?
#
loop_
_entity_poly.entity_id
_entity_poly.type
_entity_poly.pdbx_seq_one_letter_code
_entity_poly.pdbx_strand_id
1 'polypeptide(L)'
;MTTKRYDIFLEDLKIGTTELEKADAPMGVVFGQIQFNNIISGYDFFKKYCFENNIELADDYPEDKLISTRTIENLKVVNENGIEIKGIGNQISGMDEDEFEITLEGVAYPFFEEEFPQHVKSYNEQFKES
;
A
#
# COMPACT_ATOMS: atom_id res chain seq x y z
N MET A 1 16.08 -15.06 0.16
CA MET A 1 14.66 -15.05 0.51
C MET A 1 13.93 -14.53 -0.72
N THR A 2 12.88 -15.20 -1.17
CA THR A 2 12.08 -14.72 -2.30
C THR A 2 11.14 -13.65 -1.74
N THR A 3 11.29 -12.40 -2.17
CA THR A 3 10.33 -11.36 -1.79
C THR A 3 9.01 -11.64 -2.50
N LYS A 4 7.91 -11.72 -1.75
CA LYS A 4 6.58 -11.84 -2.33
C LYS A 4 6.24 -10.54 -3.06
N ARG A 5 5.63 -10.66 -4.23
CA ARG A 5 5.17 -9.52 -5.02
C ARG A 5 3.65 -9.53 -5.09
N TYR A 6 3.05 -8.38 -4.89
CA TYR A 6 1.61 -8.20 -4.87
C TYR A 6 1.21 -7.28 -6.01
N ASP A 7 0.09 -7.61 -6.65
CA ASP A 7 -0.49 -6.81 -7.72
C ASP A 7 -1.41 -5.75 -7.13
N ILE A 8 -1.27 -4.51 -7.60
CA ILE A 8 -2.11 -3.39 -7.20
C ILE A 8 -3.09 -3.11 -8.32
N PHE A 9 -4.37 -3.16 -7.99
CA PHE A 9 -5.47 -2.86 -8.88
C PHE A 9 -6.19 -1.60 -8.40
N LEU A 10 -6.55 -0.75 -9.34
CA LEU A 10 -7.52 0.31 -9.13
C LEU A 10 -8.72 -0.02 -10.02
N GLU A 11 -9.86 -0.30 -9.38
CA GLU A 11 -10.99 -0.98 -10.02
C GLU A 11 -10.55 -2.35 -10.58
N ASP A 12 -10.62 -2.54 -11.90
CA ASP A 12 -10.17 -3.75 -12.60
C ASP A 12 -8.83 -3.53 -13.34
N LEU A 13 -8.22 -2.34 -13.23
CA LEU A 13 -6.97 -2.01 -13.90
C LEU A 13 -5.78 -2.29 -12.98
N LYS A 14 -4.86 -3.16 -13.41
CA LYS A 14 -3.57 -3.37 -12.74
C LYS A 14 -2.66 -2.15 -12.93
N ILE A 15 -2.56 -1.31 -11.91
CA ILE A 15 -1.78 -0.06 -11.95
C ILE A 15 -0.31 -0.25 -11.56
N GLY A 16 0.05 -1.37 -10.95
CA GLY A 16 1.42 -1.60 -10.51
C GLY A 16 1.56 -2.82 -9.63
N THR A 17 2.67 -2.87 -8.90
CA THR A 17 2.96 -3.92 -7.92
C THR A 17 3.71 -3.35 -6.73
N THR A 18 3.67 -4.04 -5.59
CA THR A 18 4.47 -3.73 -4.41
C THR A 18 5.03 -5.02 -3.80
N GLU A 19 6.09 -4.91 -3.01
CA GLU A 19 6.64 -6.02 -2.22
C GLU A 19 6.13 -6.03 -0.78
N LEU A 20 5.44 -4.95 -0.36
CA LEU A 20 4.94 -4.79 1.01
C LEU A 20 6.04 -5.08 2.05
N GLU A 21 7.22 -4.51 1.82
CA GLU A 21 8.47 -4.86 2.48
C GLU A 21 8.60 -4.30 3.91
N LYS A 22 7.67 -3.45 4.35
CA LYS A 22 7.63 -2.87 5.71
C LYS A 22 6.29 -3.17 6.39
N ALA A 23 6.28 -3.14 7.73
CA ALA A 23 5.07 -3.39 8.52
C ALA A 23 5.15 -2.86 9.95
N ASP A 24 3.98 -2.60 10.52
CA ASP A 24 3.72 -2.59 11.96
C ASP A 24 2.79 -3.78 12.27
N ALA A 25 3.42 -4.90 12.66
CA ALA A 25 2.73 -6.18 12.83
C ALA A 25 1.64 -6.15 13.91
N PRO A 26 1.85 -5.57 15.11
CA PRO A 26 0.80 -5.43 16.13
C PRO A 26 -0.46 -4.71 15.64
N MET A 27 -0.29 -3.72 14.77
CA MET A 27 -1.40 -2.93 14.23
C MET A 27 -2.03 -3.54 12.97
N GLY A 28 -1.49 -4.65 12.46
CA GLY A 28 -1.90 -5.24 11.19
C GLY A 28 -1.65 -4.30 10.01
N VAL A 29 -0.62 -3.45 10.11
CA VAL A 29 -0.28 -2.48 9.07
C VAL A 29 0.88 -3.02 8.25
N VAL A 30 0.77 -2.91 6.94
CA VAL A 30 1.78 -3.37 5.99
C VAL A 30 1.84 -2.40 4.82
N PHE A 31 3.05 -2.05 4.41
CA PHE A 31 3.27 -0.99 3.45
C PHE A 31 4.55 -1.20 2.65
N GLY A 32 4.63 -0.58 1.49
CA GLY A 32 5.79 -0.72 0.63
C GLY A 32 5.70 0.10 -0.64
N GLN A 33 6.84 0.26 -1.28
CA GLN A 33 6.96 1.03 -2.50
C GLN A 33 6.08 0.47 -3.63
N ILE A 34 5.51 1.35 -4.43
CA ILE A 34 4.75 1.01 -5.64
C ILE A 34 5.67 1.10 -6.86
N GLN A 35 5.71 0.00 -7.60
CA GLN A 35 6.27 -0.06 -8.95
C GLN A 35 5.12 0.06 -9.95
N PHE A 36 4.90 1.26 -10.49
CA PHE A 36 3.78 1.52 -11.39
C PHE A 36 3.95 0.89 -12.77
N ASN A 37 2.82 0.57 -13.40
CA ASN A 37 2.73 0.18 -14.81
C ASN A 37 2.21 1.36 -15.62
N ASN A 38 3.02 1.90 -16.52
CA ASN A 38 2.61 2.93 -17.49
C ASN A 38 1.99 4.21 -16.87
N ILE A 39 2.27 4.51 -15.59
CA ILE A 39 1.91 5.78 -14.94
C ILE A 39 3.18 6.63 -14.89
N ILE A 40 3.11 7.81 -15.52
CA ILE A 40 4.24 8.75 -15.62
C ILE A 40 4.31 9.66 -14.39
N SER A 41 3.14 10.07 -13.87
CA SER A 41 2.99 10.91 -12.69
C SER A 41 1.98 10.24 -11.76
N GLY A 42 2.45 9.78 -10.60
CA GLY A 42 1.56 9.25 -9.56
C GLY A 42 0.68 10.35 -9.00
N TYR A 43 1.23 11.56 -8.85
CA TYR A 43 0.52 12.72 -8.35
C TYR A 43 -0.69 13.06 -9.22
N ASP A 44 -0.49 13.30 -10.53
CA ASP A 44 -1.58 13.67 -11.44
C ASP A 44 -2.60 12.54 -11.56
N PHE A 45 -2.15 11.28 -11.56
CA PHE A 45 -3.00 10.10 -11.66
C PHE A 45 -3.95 9.99 -10.46
N PHE A 46 -3.43 9.97 -9.23
CA PHE A 46 -4.25 9.81 -8.03
C PHE A 46 -5.04 11.07 -7.71
N LYS A 47 -4.51 12.28 -7.96
CA LYS A 47 -5.24 13.52 -7.79
C LYS A 47 -6.49 13.56 -8.67
N LYS A 48 -6.33 13.23 -9.96
CA LYS A 48 -7.46 13.16 -10.89
C LYS A 48 -8.46 12.11 -10.46
N TYR A 49 -8.00 10.89 -10.14
CA TYR A 49 -8.89 9.80 -9.74
C TYR A 49 -9.70 10.15 -8.48
N CYS A 50 -9.04 10.71 -7.46
CA CYS A 50 -9.71 11.09 -6.22
C CYS A 50 -10.73 12.21 -6.45
N PHE A 51 -10.39 13.22 -7.27
CA PHE A 51 -11.32 14.27 -7.66
C PHE A 51 -12.55 13.73 -8.40
N GLU A 52 -12.36 12.86 -9.39
CA GLU A 52 -13.45 12.26 -10.18
C GLU A 52 -14.38 11.36 -9.33
N ASN A 53 -13.86 10.76 -8.26
CA ASN A 53 -14.58 9.86 -7.38
C ASN A 53 -15.01 10.48 -6.03
N ASN A 54 -14.83 11.80 -5.84
CA ASN A 54 -15.12 12.51 -4.58
C ASN A 54 -14.42 11.91 -3.35
N ILE A 55 -13.18 11.45 -3.52
CA ILE A 55 -12.33 10.97 -2.43
C ILE A 55 -11.52 12.17 -1.89
N GLU A 56 -11.62 12.42 -0.59
CA GLU A 56 -10.84 13.46 0.08
C GLU A 56 -9.34 13.11 0.08
N LEU A 57 -8.50 14.12 -0.09
CA LEU A 57 -7.05 13.97 0.07
C LEU A 57 -6.67 14.26 1.53
N ALA A 58 -5.81 13.44 2.10
CA ALA A 58 -5.22 13.71 3.40
C ALA A 58 -4.21 14.87 3.31
N ASP A 59 -3.45 14.92 2.21
CA ASP A 59 -2.49 15.98 1.90
C ASP A 59 -2.44 16.24 0.38
N ASP A 60 -2.26 17.51 -0.01
CA ASP A 60 -2.06 17.92 -1.41
C ASP A 60 -1.12 19.14 -1.44
N TYR A 61 0.12 18.93 -1.89
CA TYR A 61 1.12 19.99 -2.09
C TYR A 61 1.52 20.02 -3.58
N PRO A 62 0.82 20.82 -4.42
CA PRO A 62 1.05 20.82 -5.87
C PRO A 62 2.42 21.32 -6.31
N GLU A 63 3.07 22.18 -5.53
CA GLU A 63 4.41 22.69 -5.86
C GLU A 63 5.46 21.58 -5.85
N ASP A 64 5.35 20.67 -4.88
CA ASP A 64 6.23 19.51 -4.74
C ASP A 64 5.67 18.27 -5.45
N LYS A 65 4.45 18.34 -5.99
CA LYS A 65 3.68 17.17 -6.48
C LYS A 65 3.61 16.04 -5.45
N LEU A 66 3.43 16.42 -4.18
CA LEU A 66 3.22 15.50 -3.08
C LEU A 66 1.72 15.34 -2.84
N ILE A 67 1.28 14.09 -2.68
CA ILE A 67 -0.10 13.77 -2.36
C ILE A 67 -0.16 12.65 -1.32
N SER A 68 -1.19 12.71 -0.49
CA SER A 68 -1.62 11.58 0.34
C SER A 68 -3.13 11.43 0.22
N THR A 69 -3.60 10.24 -0.12
CA THR A 69 -5.03 9.97 -0.30
C THR A 69 -5.68 9.57 1.03
N ARG A 70 -6.99 9.75 1.15
CA ARG A 70 -7.78 8.91 2.08
C ARG A 70 -8.01 7.53 1.46
N THR A 71 -8.74 6.68 2.18
CA THR A 71 -9.08 5.34 1.72
C THR A 71 -9.78 5.36 0.37
N ILE A 72 -9.25 4.55 -0.55
CA ILE A 72 -9.80 4.33 -1.88
C ILE A 72 -10.45 2.95 -1.89
N GLU A 73 -11.78 2.89 -1.85
CA GLU A 73 -12.52 1.61 -1.77
C GLU A 73 -12.24 0.66 -2.95
N ASN A 74 -11.99 1.22 -4.13
CA ASN A 74 -11.71 0.46 -5.35
C ASN A 74 -10.23 0.09 -5.53
N LEU A 75 -9.35 0.44 -4.58
CA LEU A 75 -7.94 0.07 -4.61
C LEU A 75 -7.76 -1.28 -3.91
N LYS A 76 -7.24 -2.27 -4.64
CA LYS A 76 -7.03 -3.63 -4.15
C LYS A 76 -5.58 -4.03 -4.28
N VAL A 77 -5.10 -4.79 -3.30
CA VAL A 77 -3.79 -5.44 -3.35
C VAL A 77 -4.01 -6.94 -3.29
N VAL A 78 -3.44 -7.66 -4.26
CA VAL A 78 -3.72 -9.08 -4.47
C VAL A 78 -2.42 -9.87 -4.48
N ASN A 79 -2.38 -10.99 -3.75
CA ASN A 79 -1.23 -11.89 -3.72
C ASN A 79 -1.14 -12.78 -4.98
N GLU A 80 -0.07 -13.56 -5.09
CA GLU A 80 0.17 -14.46 -6.23
C GLU A 80 -0.93 -15.51 -6.46
N ASN A 81 -1.74 -15.81 -5.44
CA ASN A 81 -2.85 -16.75 -5.50
C ASN A 81 -4.19 -16.09 -5.88
N GLY A 82 -4.19 -14.78 -6.18
CA GLY A 82 -5.41 -14.04 -6.49
C GLY A 82 -6.23 -13.65 -5.25
N ILE A 83 -5.66 -13.76 -4.04
CA ILE A 83 -6.33 -13.39 -2.79
C ILE A 83 -6.06 -11.92 -2.49
N GLU A 84 -7.13 -11.16 -2.28
CA GLU A 84 -7.06 -9.77 -1.86
C GLU A 84 -6.61 -9.65 -0.39
N ILE A 85 -5.63 -8.80 -0.13
CA ILE A 85 -5.17 -8.45 1.22
C ILE A 85 -6.11 -7.37 1.76
N LYS A 86 -7.12 -7.79 2.52
CA LYS A 86 -8.12 -6.89 3.07
C LYS A 86 -7.69 -6.29 4.40
N GLY A 87 -7.53 -4.96 4.41
CA GLY A 87 -7.45 -4.14 5.61
C GLY A 87 -8.79 -3.45 5.92
N ILE A 88 -8.80 -2.68 7.01
CA ILE A 88 -9.86 -1.72 7.35
C ILE A 88 -9.76 -0.49 6.45
N GLY A 89 -8.55 -0.15 5.99
CA GLY A 89 -8.29 0.98 5.12
C GLY A 89 -7.07 0.78 4.24
N ASN A 90 -6.90 1.68 3.28
CA ASN A 90 -5.70 1.82 2.49
C ASN A 90 -5.36 3.30 2.29
N GLN A 91 -4.13 3.57 1.87
CA GLN A 91 -3.67 4.91 1.51
C GLN A 91 -2.59 4.81 0.44
N ILE A 92 -2.60 5.76 -0.49
CA ILE A 92 -1.47 6.05 -1.37
C ILE A 92 -0.84 7.36 -0.90
N SER A 93 0.47 7.37 -0.72
CA SER A 93 1.22 8.59 -0.44
C SER A 93 2.51 8.61 -1.26
N GLY A 94 2.97 9.80 -1.63
CA GLY A 94 4.22 9.93 -2.38
C GLY A 94 4.37 11.26 -3.10
N MET A 95 5.47 11.35 -3.83
CA MET A 95 5.89 12.52 -4.60
C MET A 95 6.46 12.05 -5.94
N ASP A 96 6.14 12.73 -7.05
CA ASP A 96 6.62 12.33 -8.39
C ASP A 96 8.15 12.31 -8.53
N GLU A 97 8.86 13.18 -7.81
CA GLU A 97 10.33 13.22 -7.80
C GLU A 97 10.97 12.17 -6.87
N ASP A 98 10.15 11.45 -6.11
CA ASP A 98 10.54 10.41 -5.16
C ASP A 98 9.68 9.15 -5.38
N GLU A 99 9.51 8.33 -4.35
CA GLU A 99 8.76 7.10 -4.38
C GLU A 99 7.30 7.30 -3.96
N PHE A 100 6.40 6.48 -4.52
CA PHE A 100 5.06 6.29 -4.02
C PHE A 100 4.98 5.02 -3.19
N GLU A 101 4.22 5.07 -2.10
CA GLU A 101 4.00 3.98 -1.17
C GLU A 101 2.50 3.67 -1.08
N ILE A 102 2.19 2.38 -0.95
CA ILE A 102 0.86 1.92 -0.58
C ILE A 102 0.89 1.40 0.84
N THR A 103 -0.07 1.84 1.65
CA THR A 103 -0.28 1.36 3.01
C THR A 103 -1.62 0.63 3.09
N LEU A 104 -1.61 -0.56 3.67
CA LEU A 104 -2.80 -1.30 4.07
C LEU A 104 -2.88 -1.32 5.58
N GLU A 105 -4.02 -0.88 6.12
CA GLU A 105 -4.20 -0.68 7.56
C GLU A 105 -5.15 -1.73 8.13
N GLY A 106 -4.81 -2.29 9.30
CA GLY A 106 -5.73 -3.16 10.04
C GLY A 106 -6.05 -4.49 9.35
N VAL A 107 -5.09 -5.07 8.63
CA VAL A 107 -5.20 -6.43 8.11
C VAL A 107 -5.31 -7.41 9.29
N ALA A 108 -6.40 -8.17 9.32
CA ALA A 108 -6.76 -8.97 10.48
C ALA A 108 -5.88 -10.22 10.69
N TYR A 109 -5.66 -10.59 11.95
CA TYR A 109 -5.15 -11.90 12.33
C TYR A 109 -6.28 -12.95 12.27
N PRO A 110 -5.99 -14.21 11.90
CA PRO A 110 -4.65 -14.79 11.70
C PRO A 110 -4.04 -14.53 10.31
N PHE A 111 -4.80 -14.00 9.35
CA PHE A 111 -4.35 -13.83 7.97
C PHE A 111 -3.06 -13.02 7.84
N PHE A 112 -2.90 -11.95 8.62
CA PHE A 112 -1.66 -11.16 8.61
C PHE A 112 -0.41 -12.01 8.91
N GLU A 113 -0.46 -12.88 9.93
CA GLU A 113 0.66 -13.73 10.30
C GLU A 113 0.95 -14.80 9.25
N GLU A 114 -0.10 -15.36 8.65
CA GLU A 114 0.02 -16.37 7.60
C GLU A 114 0.60 -15.78 6.30
N GLU A 115 0.17 -14.58 5.92
CA GLU A 115 0.62 -13.91 4.70
C GLU A 115 2.01 -13.26 4.87
N PHE A 116 2.28 -12.67 6.04
CA PHE A 116 3.51 -11.91 6.33
C PHE A 116 4.31 -12.46 7.54
N PRO A 117 4.69 -13.76 7.55
CA PRO A 117 5.37 -14.37 8.69
C PRO A 117 6.73 -13.72 9.00
N GLN A 118 7.41 -13.18 7.98
CA GLN A 118 8.67 -12.46 8.16
C GLN A 118 8.51 -11.16 8.97
N HIS A 119 7.38 -10.46 8.82
CA HIS A 119 7.10 -9.22 9.54
C HIS A 119 6.82 -9.49 11.01
N VAL A 120 6.01 -10.51 11.28
CA VAL A 120 5.74 -10.98 12.65
C VAL A 120 7.02 -11.48 13.33
N LYS A 121 7.85 -12.24 12.61
CA LYS A 121 9.13 -12.72 13.12
C LYS A 121 10.08 -11.57 13.44
N SER A 122 10.24 -10.62 12.51
CA SER A 122 11.12 -9.45 12.67
C SER A 122 10.69 -8.61 13.88
N TYR A 123 9.39 -8.36 14.04
CA TYR A 123 8.86 -7.68 15.22
C TYR A 123 9.21 -8.43 16.51
N ASN A 124 8.91 -9.72 16.59
CA ASN A 124 9.16 -10.53 17.79
C ASN A 124 10.65 -10.62 18.14
N GLU A 125 11.55 -10.60 17.16
CA GLU A 125 13.00 -10.64 17.38
C GLU A 125 13.53 -9.36 18.03
N GLN A 126 12.93 -8.19 17.77
CA GLN A 126 13.32 -6.93 18.42
C GLN A 126 13.15 -6.96 19.94
N PHE A 127 12.25 -7.79 20.47
CA PHE A 127 11.99 -7.92 21.91
C PHE A 127 12.65 -9.14 22.56
N LYS A 128 13.34 -9.99 21.79
CA LYS A 128 14.06 -11.16 22.33
C LYS A 128 15.40 -10.82 22.98
N GLU A 129 15.92 -9.62 22.73
CA GLU A 129 17.18 -9.14 23.32
C GLU A 129 16.97 -8.21 24.53
N SER A 130 15.79 -8.27 25.17
CA SER A 130 15.46 -7.51 26.40
C SER A 130 15.71 -8.31 27.69
#